data_AF-A0A651F8G9-F1
#
_entry.id   AF-A0A651F8G9-F1
#
_cell.length_a   1.000
_cell.length_b   1.000
_cell.length_c   1.000
_cell.angle_alpha   90.00
_cell.angle_beta   90.00
_cell.angle_gamma   90.00
#
_symmetry.space_group_name_H-M   'P 1'
#
loop_
_entity.id
_entity.type
_entity.pdbx_description
1 polymer ?
#
loop_
_entity_poly.entity_id
_entity_poly.type
_entity_poly.pdbx_seq_one_letter_code
_entity_poly.pdbx_strand_id
1 'polypeptide(L)'
;MGCTNCSSSNGLPKGCKNNGSCGVGGCGKMPVFDWLSNMQLPSDTHSTSYVEVRFKNGRKEFFHNKNRLSLHIGEAVVVETRPGFDVGIVSLHGELVRFQMRKRSIEPSEESIYSILRVANQHDLDMWHEQRERENQLMMETRSIARRLNLEMKVSDVEIQADGSKGIFFYTAEDRVDFRVLIKEMAAAFKLRVEMRQIGLRQEAARLGGIGSCGRELCCSTWLTDFRSVSTAAARYQQLSLNPQKLAGQCGKLKCCLNYELDSYIEEVKKFPDTNKKLKTKSGEAYFQKMDIFRGLIWYTIGKDSPVWYSLNYKDAAYIQAINEEGQQPDDLEQFAVKLENTETTSAYSNVVGQDDLSRFDKASSGNSRKKRNNNPRRTNKPASRGNRNPGKKN
;
A
#
# COMPACT_ATOMS: atom_id res chain seq x y z
N MET A 1 -9.31 11.24 -14.87
CA MET A 1 -7.92 11.18 -15.42
C MET A 1 -7.52 9.76 -15.84
N GLY A 2 -7.90 9.34 -17.04
CA GLY A 2 -7.39 8.10 -17.67
C GLY A 2 -6.20 8.37 -18.58
N CYS A 3 -5.33 7.38 -18.80
CA CYS A 3 -4.12 7.51 -19.63
C CYS A 3 -4.40 7.29 -21.13
N THR A 4 -5.27 8.11 -21.74
CA THR A 4 -5.78 7.93 -23.12
C THR A 4 -4.72 7.97 -24.22
N ASN A 5 -3.54 8.56 -23.99
CA ASN A 5 -2.46 8.68 -24.99
C ASN A 5 -1.20 7.87 -24.66
N CYS A 6 -1.34 6.56 -24.41
CA CYS A 6 -0.21 5.65 -24.16
C CYS A 6 0.12 4.72 -25.35
N SER A 7 0.43 5.30 -26.51
CA SER A 7 0.98 4.53 -27.64
C SER A 7 2.44 4.10 -27.37
N SER A 8 2.66 2.79 -27.30
CA SER A 8 3.87 2.14 -26.80
C SER A 8 4.95 1.97 -27.88
N SER A 9 5.54 3.07 -28.36
CA SER A 9 6.59 3.02 -29.40
C SER A 9 7.93 2.39 -28.97
N ASN A 10 8.10 2.00 -27.70
CA ASN A 10 9.28 1.32 -27.12
C ASN A 10 8.94 0.69 -25.76
N GLY A 11 7.75 0.09 -25.61
CA GLY A 11 7.29 -0.55 -24.36
C GLY A 11 7.01 0.36 -23.15
N LEU A 12 7.47 1.62 -23.16
CA LEU A 12 7.30 2.59 -22.06
C LEU A 12 6.18 3.61 -22.37
N PRO A 13 5.18 3.79 -21.48
CA PRO A 13 4.10 4.75 -21.70
C PRO A 13 4.55 6.20 -21.44
N LYS A 14 4.52 7.03 -22.48
CA LYS A 14 5.00 8.43 -22.48
C LYS A 14 4.27 9.38 -21.50
N GLY A 15 3.13 8.97 -20.93
CA GLY A 15 2.29 9.81 -20.07
C GLY A 15 2.85 10.13 -18.68
N CYS A 16 3.83 9.36 -18.18
CA CYS A 16 4.45 9.59 -16.87
C CYS A 16 5.95 9.85 -17.02
N LYS A 17 6.47 10.91 -16.38
CA LYS A 17 7.89 11.31 -16.39
C LYS A 17 8.76 10.40 -15.49
N ASN A 18 8.64 9.08 -15.61
CA ASN A 18 9.29 8.05 -14.76
C ASN A 18 9.13 8.15 -13.23
N ASN A 19 8.29 9.06 -12.72
CA ASN A 19 7.99 9.21 -11.28
C ASN A 19 7.09 8.08 -10.70
N GLY A 20 7.25 6.83 -11.14
CA GLY A 20 6.45 5.69 -10.69
C GLY A 20 6.66 4.43 -11.54
N SER A 21 6.06 3.30 -11.12
CA SER A 21 6.26 1.95 -11.69
C SER A 21 5.65 1.72 -13.09
N CYS A 22 5.58 2.75 -13.93
CA CYS A 22 4.79 2.75 -15.17
C CYS A 22 5.35 1.83 -16.28
N GLY A 23 6.56 1.31 -16.12
CA GLY A 23 7.12 0.27 -17.01
C GLY A 23 6.75 -1.17 -16.63
N VAL A 24 6.15 -1.40 -15.45
CA VAL A 24 5.85 -2.76 -14.94
C VAL A 24 4.47 -2.88 -14.26
N GLY A 25 3.76 -1.77 -14.05
CA GLY A 25 2.42 -1.78 -13.46
C GLY A 25 1.59 -0.56 -13.86
N GLY A 26 0.33 -0.80 -14.22
CA GLY A 26 -0.60 0.28 -14.58
C GLY A 26 -0.89 1.20 -13.39
N CYS A 27 -1.02 2.50 -13.65
CA CYS A 27 -1.33 3.49 -12.61
C CYS A 27 -2.68 3.17 -11.94
N GLY A 28 -2.64 2.84 -10.65
CA GLY A 28 -3.82 2.57 -9.84
C GLY A 28 -3.65 1.38 -8.90
N LYS A 29 -4.52 1.36 -7.89
CA LYS A 29 -4.51 0.42 -6.75
C LYS A 29 -4.53 -1.05 -7.14
N MET A 30 -3.77 -1.88 -6.40
CA MET A 30 -3.57 -3.32 -6.64
C MET A 30 -3.35 -3.67 -8.13
N PRO A 31 -2.31 -3.10 -8.77
CA PRO A 31 -1.94 -3.50 -10.13
C PRO A 31 -1.51 -4.97 -10.12
N VAL A 32 -1.78 -5.69 -11.20
CA VAL A 32 -1.16 -7.00 -11.44
C VAL A 32 -0.42 -6.90 -12.76
N PHE A 33 0.81 -7.40 -12.77
CA PHE A 33 1.64 -7.50 -13.97
C PHE A 33 1.36 -8.84 -14.64
N ASP A 34 1.08 -8.83 -15.95
CA ASP A 34 0.99 -10.04 -16.74
C ASP A 34 2.39 -10.48 -17.19
N TRP A 35 2.98 -11.39 -16.42
CA TRP A 35 4.29 -11.99 -16.70
C TRP A 35 4.23 -13.12 -17.75
N LEU A 36 3.04 -13.51 -18.21
CA LEU A 36 2.85 -14.47 -19.31
C LEU A 36 2.70 -13.77 -20.68
N SER A 37 2.51 -12.44 -20.71
CA SER A 37 2.30 -11.62 -21.91
C SER A 37 3.29 -11.83 -23.06
N ASN A 38 4.54 -12.23 -22.75
CA ASN A 38 5.60 -12.47 -23.73
C ASN A 38 5.79 -13.96 -24.10
N MET A 39 4.98 -14.88 -23.56
CA MET A 39 5.04 -16.30 -23.88
C MET A 39 4.06 -16.66 -25.00
N GLN A 40 4.54 -17.39 -26.01
CA GLN A 40 3.65 -17.98 -27.01
C GLN A 40 2.95 -19.21 -26.41
N LEU A 41 1.63 -19.24 -26.49
CA LEU A 41 0.82 -20.39 -26.10
C LEU A 41 1.02 -21.54 -27.12
N PRO A 42 1.03 -22.82 -26.68
CA PRO A 42 0.99 -23.96 -27.60
C PRO A 42 -0.22 -23.87 -28.54
N SER A 43 -0.02 -24.20 -29.82
CA SER A 43 -0.99 -23.98 -30.91
C SER A 43 -2.39 -24.56 -30.67
N ASP A 44 -2.49 -25.59 -29.83
CA ASP A 44 -3.72 -26.33 -29.52
C ASP A 44 -4.47 -25.76 -28.28
N THR A 45 -3.95 -24.69 -27.65
CA THR A 45 -4.54 -24.10 -26.44
C THR A 45 -5.33 -22.83 -26.74
N HIS A 46 -6.66 -22.94 -26.70
CA HIS A 46 -7.54 -21.79 -26.81
C HIS A 46 -7.39 -20.84 -25.61
N SER A 47 -7.25 -19.55 -25.93
CA SER A 47 -7.19 -18.45 -24.95
C SER A 47 -8.48 -18.34 -24.13
N THR A 48 -8.39 -17.74 -22.96
CA THR A 48 -9.49 -17.67 -22.00
C THR A 48 -10.55 -16.67 -22.42
N SER A 49 -11.81 -17.11 -22.57
CA SER A 49 -12.96 -16.20 -22.73
C SER A 49 -13.22 -15.33 -21.50
N TYR A 50 -12.53 -15.56 -20.38
CA TYR A 50 -12.65 -14.80 -19.13
C TYR A 50 -11.60 -13.70 -19.01
N VAL A 51 -12.00 -12.58 -18.40
CA VAL A 51 -11.18 -11.36 -18.22
C VAL A 51 -11.35 -10.85 -16.78
N GLU A 52 -10.27 -10.39 -16.13
CA GLU A 52 -10.39 -9.70 -14.83
C GLU A 52 -10.56 -8.18 -15.05
N VAL A 53 -11.66 -7.62 -14.55
CA VAL A 53 -11.98 -6.19 -14.65
C VAL A 53 -11.90 -5.55 -13.27
N ARG A 54 -11.27 -4.37 -13.19
CA ARG A 54 -11.01 -3.60 -11.97
C ARG A 54 -11.89 -2.34 -11.92
N PHE A 55 -12.58 -2.14 -10.80
CA PHE A 55 -13.43 -0.99 -10.50
C PHE A 55 -12.77 -0.05 -9.49
N LYS A 56 -13.57 0.84 -8.88
CA LYS A 56 -13.11 1.76 -7.82
C LYS A 56 -12.46 0.99 -6.66
N ASN A 57 -11.49 1.65 -6.04
CA ASN A 57 -10.79 1.19 -4.83
C ASN A 57 -10.16 -0.22 -4.88
N GLY A 58 -9.97 -0.79 -6.07
CA GLY A 58 -9.35 -2.10 -6.27
C GLY A 58 -10.30 -3.28 -6.15
N ARG A 59 -11.63 -3.06 -6.17
CA ARG A 59 -12.60 -4.13 -6.42
C ARG A 59 -12.28 -4.78 -7.78
N LYS A 60 -12.16 -6.11 -7.83
CA LYS A 60 -11.86 -6.87 -9.05
C LYS A 60 -12.74 -8.10 -9.17
N GLU A 61 -13.44 -8.20 -10.29
CA GLU A 61 -14.37 -9.28 -10.62
C GLU A 61 -14.03 -9.85 -12.00
N PHE A 62 -14.49 -11.06 -12.29
CA PHE A 62 -14.27 -11.72 -13.58
C PHE A 62 -15.51 -11.62 -14.43
N PHE A 63 -15.32 -11.45 -15.74
CA PHE A 63 -16.41 -11.32 -16.71
C PHE A 63 -16.15 -12.20 -17.93
N HIS A 64 -17.21 -12.69 -18.55
CA HIS A 64 -17.16 -13.50 -19.77
C HIS A 64 -17.21 -12.60 -21.00
N ASN A 65 -16.13 -12.57 -21.77
CA ASN A 65 -16.05 -11.95 -23.10
C ASN A 65 -16.76 -12.81 -24.17
N LYS A 66 -18.09 -12.96 -24.03
CA LYS A 66 -18.94 -13.76 -24.95
C LYS A 66 -18.75 -13.37 -26.42
N ASN A 67 -18.59 -12.07 -26.68
CA ASN A 67 -18.42 -11.50 -28.01
C ASN A 67 -16.99 -11.64 -28.60
N ARG A 68 -16.05 -12.28 -27.88
CA ARG A 68 -14.64 -12.46 -28.27
C ARG A 68 -13.96 -11.15 -28.70
N LEU A 69 -14.27 -10.05 -28.02
CA LEU A 69 -13.67 -8.73 -28.25
C LEU A 69 -12.15 -8.80 -28.06
N SER A 70 -11.37 -8.17 -28.94
CA SER A 70 -9.96 -7.90 -28.66
C SER A 70 -9.89 -6.86 -27.55
N LEU A 71 -9.29 -7.21 -26.42
CA LEU A 71 -9.24 -6.38 -25.21
C LEU A 71 -7.81 -6.29 -24.67
N HIS A 72 -7.35 -5.07 -24.39
CA HIS A 72 -6.01 -4.80 -23.91
C HIS A 72 -5.99 -4.40 -22.43
N ILE A 73 -4.88 -4.68 -21.73
CA ILE A 73 -4.73 -4.32 -20.32
C ILE A 73 -4.72 -2.79 -20.18
N GLY A 74 -5.57 -2.26 -19.30
CA GLY A 74 -5.77 -0.82 -19.13
C GLY A 74 -6.90 -0.22 -19.96
N GLU A 75 -7.51 -0.98 -20.87
CA GLU A 75 -8.68 -0.57 -21.64
C GLU A 75 -9.95 -0.49 -20.77
N ALA A 76 -10.85 0.44 -21.10
CA ALA A 76 -12.12 0.62 -20.40
C ALA A 76 -13.23 -0.19 -21.09
N VAL A 77 -13.99 -0.95 -20.31
CA VAL A 77 -15.05 -1.86 -20.80
C VAL A 77 -16.35 -1.64 -20.04
N VAL A 78 -17.46 -1.79 -20.76
CA VAL A 78 -18.82 -1.80 -20.21
C VAL A 78 -19.18 -3.24 -19.86
N VAL A 79 -19.47 -3.49 -18.58
CA VAL A 79 -19.87 -4.80 -18.08
C VAL A 79 -21.36 -4.87 -17.80
N GLU A 80 -21.93 -6.05 -17.99
CA GLU A 80 -23.28 -6.40 -17.56
C GLU A 80 -23.36 -6.46 -16.03
N THR A 81 -24.47 -5.96 -15.47
CA THR A 81 -24.74 -6.00 -14.02
C THR A 81 -26.25 -6.17 -13.76
N ARG A 82 -26.65 -6.57 -12.54
CA ARG A 82 -28.07 -6.76 -12.16
C ARG A 82 -28.48 -5.75 -11.07
N PRO A 83 -29.28 -4.71 -11.38
CA PRO A 83 -29.60 -4.20 -12.72
C PRO A 83 -28.40 -3.47 -13.36
N GLY A 84 -28.59 -3.02 -14.60
CA GLY A 84 -27.80 -1.92 -15.17
C GLY A 84 -26.50 -2.30 -15.88
N PHE A 85 -25.65 -1.31 -16.11
CA PHE A 85 -24.26 -1.50 -16.56
C PHE A 85 -23.28 -0.70 -15.69
N ASP A 86 -22.05 -1.21 -15.58
CA ASP A 86 -20.93 -0.53 -14.91
C ASP A 86 -19.73 -0.39 -15.86
N VAL A 87 -18.84 0.56 -15.59
CA VAL A 87 -17.61 0.79 -16.37
C VAL A 87 -16.40 0.45 -15.51
N GLY A 88 -15.62 -0.50 -16.00
CA GLY A 88 -14.41 -1.00 -15.35
C GLY A 88 -13.21 -0.98 -16.30
N ILE A 89 -12.02 -1.15 -15.73
CA ILE A 89 -10.76 -1.18 -16.48
C ILE A 89 -10.23 -2.62 -16.51
N VAL A 90 -9.90 -3.14 -17.70
CA VAL A 90 -9.29 -4.47 -17.86
C VAL A 90 -7.98 -4.53 -17.08
N SER A 91 -7.91 -5.43 -16.09
CA SER A 91 -6.72 -5.63 -15.27
C SER A 91 -5.88 -6.80 -15.72
N LEU A 92 -6.49 -7.86 -16.26
CA LEU A 92 -5.81 -9.05 -16.79
C LEU A 92 -6.64 -9.68 -17.90
N HIS A 93 -5.92 -10.23 -18.89
CA HIS A 93 -6.45 -11.01 -20.00
C HIS A 93 -5.62 -12.31 -20.13
N GLY A 94 -6.10 -13.29 -20.90
CA GLY A 94 -5.37 -14.53 -21.17
C GLY A 94 -5.19 -15.47 -19.97
N GLU A 95 -4.28 -16.45 -20.11
CA GLU A 95 -4.17 -17.63 -19.23
C GLU A 95 -4.00 -17.32 -17.73
N LEU A 96 -3.40 -16.17 -17.40
CA LEU A 96 -3.24 -15.73 -16.02
C LEU A 96 -4.59 -15.55 -15.29
N VAL A 97 -5.67 -15.29 -16.04
CA VAL A 97 -7.05 -15.24 -15.51
C VAL A 97 -7.50 -16.61 -14.98
N ARG A 98 -7.24 -17.73 -15.69
CA ARG A 98 -7.51 -19.10 -15.19
C ARG A 98 -6.77 -19.39 -13.88
N PHE A 99 -5.57 -18.84 -13.69
CA PHE A 99 -4.83 -18.97 -12.42
C PHE A 99 -5.49 -18.15 -11.29
N GLN A 100 -5.90 -16.90 -11.55
CA GLN A 100 -6.56 -16.05 -10.56
C GLN A 100 -7.96 -16.56 -10.16
N MET A 101 -8.72 -17.12 -11.10
CA MET A 101 -10.03 -17.76 -10.83
C MET A 101 -9.85 -18.98 -9.91
N ARG A 102 -8.91 -19.89 -10.23
CA ARG A 102 -8.57 -21.04 -9.37
C ARG A 102 -8.11 -20.59 -7.97
N LYS A 103 -7.25 -19.56 -7.87
CA LYS A 103 -6.79 -19.00 -6.59
C LYS A 103 -7.93 -18.44 -5.71
N ARG A 104 -9.06 -18.06 -6.30
CA ARG A 104 -10.24 -17.55 -5.60
C ARG A 104 -11.38 -18.58 -5.50
N SER A 105 -11.15 -19.83 -5.92
CA SER A 105 -12.16 -20.89 -5.97
C SER A 105 -13.42 -20.50 -6.75
N ILE A 106 -13.26 -19.77 -7.86
CA ILE A 106 -14.36 -19.39 -8.76
C ILE A 106 -14.37 -20.35 -9.96
N GLU A 107 -15.43 -21.13 -10.06
CA GLU A 107 -15.64 -22.04 -11.20
C GLU A 107 -16.18 -21.27 -12.43
N PRO A 108 -15.74 -21.62 -13.65
CA PRO A 108 -16.13 -20.96 -14.89
C PRO A 108 -17.53 -21.39 -15.37
N SER A 109 -18.59 -20.93 -14.70
CA SER A 109 -20.00 -21.13 -15.12
C SER A 109 -20.58 -19.86 -15.75
N GLU A 110 -21.38 -20.02 -16.80
CA GLU A 110 -22.02 -18.90 -17.51
C GLU A 110 -23.19 -18.26 -16.74
N GLU A 111 -23.74 -18.94 -15.73
CA GLU A 111 -24.86 -18.42 -14.93
C GLU A 111 -24.40 -17.48 -13.79
N SER A 112 -23.17 -17.69 -13.30
CA SER A 112 -22.58 -16.94 -12.18
C SER A 112 -21.67 -15.79 -12.60
N ILE A 113 -21.20 -15.78 -13.86
CA ILE A 113 -20.23 -14.80 -14.39
C ILE A 113 -20.90 -13.90 -15.43
N TYR A 114 -21.03 -12.60 -15.12
CA TYR A 114 -21.59 -11.58 -16.00
C TYR A 114 -20.76 -11.38 -17.28
N SER A 115 -21.39 -10.90 -18.35
CA SER A 115 -20.72 -10.69 -19.64
C SER A 115 -20.08 -9.29 -19.78
N ILE A 116 -19.06 -9.19 -20.64
CA ILE A 116 -18.59 -7.91 -21.18
C ILE A 116 -19.46 -7.55 -22.39
N LEU A 117 -20.07 -6.38 -22.37
CA LEU A 117 -20.99 -5.93 -23.41
C LEU A 117 -20.24 -5.30 -24.60
N ARG A 118 -19.34 -4.34 -24.30
CA ARG A 118 -18.54 -3.59 -25.28
C ARG A 118 -17.29 -2.97 -24.66
N VAL A 119 -16.37 -2.52 -25.50
CA VAL A 119 -15.40 -1.46 -25.14
C VAL A 119 -16.18 -0.17 -24.85
N ALA A 120 -15.74 0.61 -23.85
CA ALA A 120 -16.41 1.83 -23.45
C ALA A 120 -16.22 2.97 -24.48
N ASN A 121 -17.33 3.53 -24.97
CA ASN A 121 -17.32 4.70 -25.83
C ASN A 121 -17.08 5.98 -25.00
N GLN A 122 -16.76 7.10 -25.66
CA GLN A 122 -16.56 8.38 -24.97
C GLN A 122 -17.74 8.77 -24.06
N HIS A 123 -18.98 8.57 -24.53
CA HIS A 123 -20.19 8.81 -23.72
C HIS A 123 -20.25 7.94 -22.45
N ASP A 124 -19.84 6.66 -22.53
CA ASP A 124 -19.77 5.76 -21.38
C ASP A 124 -18.72 6.25 -20.35
N LEU A 125 -17.61 6.82 -20.83
CA LEU A 125 -16.55 7.40 -20.00
C LEU A 125 -16.96 8.74 -19.36
N ASP A 126 -17.70 9.57 -20.09
CA ASP A 126 -18.20 10.86 -19.60
C ASP A 126 -19.24 10.66 -18.48
N MET A 127 -20.22 9.76 -18.70
CA MET A 127 -21.18 9.34 -17.67
C MET A 127 -20.49 8.79 -16.42
N TRP A 128 -19.49 7.93 -16.62
CA TRP A 128 -18.69 7.35 -15.52
C TRP A 128 -17.92 8.42 -14.75
N HIS A 129 -17.44 9.49 -15.40
CA HIS A 129 -16.79 10.62 -14.74
C HIS A 129 -17.77 11.46 -13.92
N GLU A 130 -18.95 11.76 -14.47
CA GLU A 130 -20.01 12.51 -13.78
C GLU A 130 -20.44 11.81 -12.48
N GLN A 131 -20.72 10.50 -12.54
CA GLN A 131 -21.08 9.75 -11.34
C GLN A 131 -19.92 9.71 -10.33
N ARG A 132 -18.66 9.67 -10.80
CA ARG A 132 -17.45 9.71 -9.94
C ARG A 132 -17.29 11.00 -9.16
N GLU A 133 -17.67 12.13 -9.73
CA GLU A 133 -17.65 13.42 -9.05
C GLU A 133 -18.78 13.47 -8.01
N ARG A 134 -19.97 12.97 -8.38
CA ARG A 134 -21.16 12.90 -7.53
C ARG A 134 -20.99 11.99 -6.30
N GLU A 135 -20.18 10.94 -6.36
CA GLU A 135 -19.82 10.07 -5.22
C GLU A 135 -19.40 10.86 -3.96
N ASN A 136 -18.61 11.93 -4.14
CA ASN A 136 -18.09 12.71 -3.00
C ASN A 136 -19.19 13.52 -2.30
N GLN A 137 -20.08 14.15 -3.07
CA GLN A 137 -21.23 14.88 -2.53
C GLN A 137 -22.18 13.93 -1.79
N LEU A 138 -22.53 12.81 -2.43
CA LEU A 138 -23.41 11.80 -1.86
C LEU A 138 -22.85 11.17 -0.58
N MET A 139 -21.53 11.00 -0.47
CA MET A 139 -20.87 10.61 0.78
C MET A 139 -21.04 11.65 1.90
N MET A 140 -20.96 12.95 1.59
CA MET A 140 -21.16 14.02 2.58
C MET A 140 -22.62 14.13 3.02
N GLU A 141 -23.56 14.05 2.09
CA GLU A 141 -25.01 14.07 2.35
C GLU A 141 -25.45 12.83 3.16
N THR A 142 -24.93 11.64 2.84
CA THR A 142 -25.21 10.45 3.65
C THR A 142 -24.69 10.60 5.08
N ARG A 143 -23.53 11.24 5.28
CA ARG A 143 -22.97 11.52 6.61
C ARG A 143 -23.78 12.56 7.39
N SER A 144 -24.40 13.55 6.74
CA SER A 144 -25.27 14.52 7.43
C SER A 144 -26.62 13.89 7.80
N ILE A 145 -27.20 13.08 6.92
CA ILE A 145 -28.42 12.31 7.18
C ILE A 145 -28.20 11.30 8.33
N ALA A 146 -27.16 10.48 8.28
CA ALA A 146 -26.86 9.50 9.34
C ALA A 146 -26.67 10.16 10.72
N ARG A 147 -26.03 11.33 10.77
CA ARG A 147 -25.90 12.13 12.00
C ARG A 147 -27.25 12.70 12.47
N ARG A 148 -28.10 13.19 11.56
CA ARG A 148 -29.46 13.67 11.89
C ARG A 148 -30.35 12.57 12.47
N LEU A 149 -30.20 11.34 11.96
CA LEU A 149 -30.89 10.15 12.46
C LEU A 149 -30.19 9.51 13.69
N ASN A 150 -29.14 10.14 14.21
CA ASN A 150 -28.32 9.69 15.35
C ASN A 150 -27.87 8.22 15.25
N LEU A 151 -27.45 7.80 14.05
CA LEU A 151 -26.98 6.43 13.79
C LEU A 151 -25.48 6.32 14.05
N GLU A 152 -25.08 5.37 14.90
CA GLU A 152 -23.69 5.10 15.28
C GLU A 152 -22.94 4.35 14.17
N MET A 153 -22.71 5.05 13.04
CA MET A 153 -22.06 4.50 11.86
C MET A 153 -21.14 5.51 11.17
N LYS A 154 -20.07 5.00 10.57
CA LYS A 154 -19.11 5.75 9.78
C LYS A 154 -19.19 5.32 8.32
N VAL A 155 -19.82 6.14 7.48
CA VAL A 155 -19.82 5.95 6.02
C VAL A 155 -18.41 6.26 5.51
N SER A 156 -17.73 5.26 4.96
CA SER A 156 -16.31 5.34 4.58
C SER A 156 -16.09 5.71 3.12
N ASP A 157 -16.91 5.18 2.22
CA ASP A 157 -16.74 5.24 0.76
C ASP A 157 -18.09 4.97 0.07
N VAL A 158 -18.24 5.40 -1.18
CA VAL A 158 -19.45 5.21 -2.00
C VAL A 158 -19.00 4.80 -3.41
N GLU A 159 -19.56 3.73 -3.95
CA GLU A 159 -19.37 3.33 -5.36
C GLU A 159 -20.70 3.48 -6.10
N ILE A 160 -20.72 4.19 -7.23
CA ILE A 160 -21.91 4.35 -8.09
C ILE A 160 -21.64 3.65 -9.43
N GLN A 161 -22.62 2.92 -9.95
CA GLN A 161 -22.54 2.34 -11.29
C GLN A 161 -22.46 3.44 -12.35
N ALA A 162 -21.79 3.18 -13.48
CA ALA A 162 -21.70 4.13 -14.59
C ALA A 162 -23.05 4.63 -15.11
N ASP A 163 -24.11 3.81 -15.01
CA ASP A 163 -25.48 4.18 -15.39
C ASP A 163 -26.26 5.00 -14.32
N GLY A 164 -25.68 5.22 -13.15
CA GLY A 164 -26.30 5.93 -12.02
C GLY A 164 -27.46 5.19 -11.34
N SER A 165 -27.81 3.96 -11.76
CA SER A 165 -29.01 3.25 -11.28
C SER A 165 -28.88 2.72 -9.85
N LYS A 166 -27.65 2.40 -9.41
CA LYS A 166 -27.34 1.89 -8.07
C LYS A 166 -26.14 2.61 -7.46
N GLY A 167 -26.25 2.88 -6.15
CA GLY A 167 -25.15 3.35 -5.30
C GLY A 167 -24.92 2.38 -4.15
N ILE A 168 -23.67 1.90 -4.01
CA ILE A 168 -23.22 1.03 -2.91
C ILE A 168 -22.47 1.88 -1.89
N PHE A 169 -23.03 1.99 -0.69
CA PHE A 169 -22.52 2.81 0.40
C PHE A 169 -21.82 1.92 1.42
N PHE A 170 -20.50 2.08 1.55
CA PHE A 170 -19.68 1.30 2.46
C PHE A 170 -19.62 1.96 3.83
N TYR A 171 -19.84 1.19 4.90
CA TYR A 171 -19.81 1.71 6.26
C TYR A 171 -19.13 0.76 7.26
N THR A 172 -18.51 1.36 8.28
CA THR A 172 -18.12 0.72 9.53
C THR A 172 -19.10 1.09 10.64
N ALA A 173 -19.42 0.13 11.49
CA ALA A 173 -20.17 0.27 12.73
C ALA A 173 -19.71 -0.85 13.67
N GLU A 174 -19.74 -0.61 14.98
CA GLU A 174 -19.38 -1.63 15.98
C GLU A 174 -20.58 -2.55 16.25
N ASP A 175 -21.76 -1.95 16.47
CA ASP A 175 -23.04 -2.63 16.68
C ASP A 175 -23.96 -2.66 15.44
N ARG A 176 -25.11 -3.34 15.56
CA ARG A 176 -26.11 -3.50 14.50
C ARG A 176 -26.99 -2.25 14.35
N VAL A 177 -26.76 -1.49 13.29
CA VAL A 177 -27.51 -0.28 12.94
C VAL A 177 -28.81 -0.59 12.18
N ASP A 178 -29.94 -0.01 12.58
CA ASP A 178 -31.16 -0.01 11.76
C ASP A 178 -31.16 1.17 10.76
N PHE A 179 -30.82 0.85 9.52
CA PHE A 179 -30.75 1.81 8.41
C PHE A 179 -32.08 1.94 7.63
N ARG A 180 -33.21 1.40 8.09
CA ARG A 180 -34.50 1.47 7.34
C ARG A 180 -34.97 2.89 7.07
N VAL A 181 -34.80 3.81 8.03
CA VAL A 181 -35.15 5.23 7.85
C VAL A 181 -34.14 5.92 6.94
N LEU A 182 -32.84 5.68 7.18
CA LEU A 182 -31.73 6.18 6.35
C LEU A 182 -31.91 5.84 4.87
N ILE A 183 -32.24 4.59 4.52
CA ILE A 183 -32.49 4.18 3.12
C ILE A 183 -33.67 4.94 2.50
N LYS A 184 -34.75 5.21 3.26
CA LYS A 184 -35.89 6.00 2.75
C LYS A 184 -35.49 7.43 2.42
N GLU A 185 -34.74 8.09 3.30
CA GLU A 185 -34.28 9.47 3.08
C GLU A 185 -33.25 9.55 1.94
N MET A 186 -32.29 8.61 1.88
CA MET A 186 -31.32 8.52 0.79
C MET A 186 -31.98 8.24 -0.56
N ALA A 187 -32.98 7.34 -0.63
CA ALA A 187 -33.69 7.06 -1.88
C ALA A 187 -34.46 8.29 -2.38
N ALA A 188 -35.11 9.03 -1.48
CA ALA A 188 -35.82 10.27 -1.82
C ALA A 188 -34.87 11.39 -2.28
N ALA A 189 -33.71 11.54 -1.64
CA ALA A 189 -32.72 12.56 -1.99
C ALA A 189 -31.96 12.23 -3.29
N PHE A 190 -31.48 11.00 -3.43
CA PHE A 190 -30.47 10.66 -4.45
C PHE A 190 -31.06 10.12 -5.76
N LYS A 191 -32.31 9.63 -5.73
CA LYS A 191 -33.05 9.04 -6.86
C LYS A 191 -32.38 7.82 -7.51
N LEU A 192 -31.61 7.07 -6.72
CA LEU A 192 -30.93 5.83 -7.14
C LEU A 192 -31.21 4.68 -6.17
N ARG A 193 -30.92 3.43 -6.58
CA ARG A 193 -31.06 2.24 -5.72
C ARG A 193 -29.90 2.20 -4.72
N VAL A 194 -30.19 2.49 -3.46
CA VAL A 194 -29.24 2.42 -2.34
C VAL A 194 -28.99 0.96 -1.92
N GLU A 195 -27.73 0.56 -1.84
CA GLU A 195 -27.29 -0.67 -1.18
C GLU A 195 -26.30 -0.31 -0.05
N MET A 196 -26.64 -0.66 1.19
CA MET A 196 -25.78 -0.42 2.36
C MET A 196 -24.92 -1.66 2.62
N ARG A 197 -23.58 -1.51 2.61
CA ARG A 197 -22.64 -2.63 2.80
C ARG A 197 -21.68 -2.39 3.97
N GLN A 198 -21.85 -3.17 5.04
CA GLN A 198 -20.92 -3.16 6.17
C GLN A 198 -19.56 -3.72 5.72
N ILE A 199 -18.48 -3.11 6.20
CA ILE A 199 -17.10 -3.57 6.00
C ILE A 199 -16.35 -3.60 7.32
N GLY A 200 -15.32 -4.44 7.43
CA GLY A 200 -14.45 -4.47 8.61
C GLY A 200 -13.44 -3.32 8.63
N LEU A 201 -13.00 -2.89 9.81
CA LEU A 201 -12.00 -1.82 10.01
C LEU A 201 -10.72 -1.98 9.16
N ARG A 202 -10.27 -3.22 8.90
CA ARG A 202 -9.12 -3.51 8.03
C ARG A 202 -9.44 -3.26 6.55
N GLN A 203 -10.68 -3.49 6.11
CA GLN A 203 -11.16 -3.18 4.77
C GLN A 203 -11.44 -1.68 4.60
N GLU A 204 -11.85 -0.98 5.66
CA GLU A 204 -11.94 0.49 5.67
C GLU A 204 -10.55 1.10 5.45
N ALA A 205 -9.55 0.70 6.25
CA ALA A 205 -8.16 1.13 6.07
C ALA A 205 -7.58 0.73 4.70
N ALA A 206 -7.96 -0.45 4.18
CA ALA A 206 -7.60 -0.85 2.81
C ALA A 206 -8.23 0.07 1.75
N ARG A 207 -9.48 0.50 1.92
CA ARG A 207 -10.17 1.45 1.01
C ARG A 207 -9.56 2.85 1.06
N LEU A 208 -9.41 3.42 2.26
CA LEU A 208 -8.82 4.75 2.45
C LEU A 208 -7.34 4.81 2.05
N GLY A 209 -6.59 3.72 2.26
CA GLY A 209 -5.14 3.70 2.11
C GLY A 209 -4.42 4.44 3.25
N GLY A 210 -3.11 4.67 3.08
CA GLY A 210 -2.27 5.36 4.05
C GLY A 210 -0.87 4.75 4.15
N ILE A 211 -0.11 5.23 5.13
CA ILE A 211 1.27 4.79 5.40
C ILE A 211 1.30 3.98 6.70
N GLY A 212 1.93 2.81 6.68
CA GLY A 212 2.12 1.95 7.85
C GLY A 212 3.28 2.41 8.75
N SER A 213 3.41 1.83 9.94
CA SER A 213 4.52 2.14 10.87
C SER A 213 5.92 1.75 10.35
N CYS A 214 6.00 1.15 9.17
CA CYS A 214 7.23 0.82 8.44
C CYS A 214 7.60 1.86 7.36
N GLY A 215 6.90 3.00 7.29
CA GLY A 215 7.13 4.06 6.30
C GLY A 215 6.67 3.76 4.87
N ARG A 216 6.16 2.54 4.61
CA ARG A 216 5.62 2.12 3.31
C ARG A 216 4.10 2.25 3.29
N GLU A 217 3.51 2.29 2.09
CA GLU A 217 2.06 2.18 1.91
C GLU A 217 1.49 0.91 2.58
N LEU A 218 0.23 0.93 3.00
CA LEU A 218 -0.41 -0.21 3.64
C LEU A 218 -0.43 -1.44 2.71
N CYS A 219 -0.03 -2.60 3.24
CA CYS A 219 -0.04 -3.87 2.50
C CYS A 219 -1.44 -4.21 1.96
N CYS A 220 -2.49 -3.88 2.72
CA CYS A 220 -3.88 -4.11 2.36
C CYS A 220 -4.44 -3.16 1.28
N SER A 221 -3.77 -2.05 0.97
CA SER A 221 -4.12 -1.20 -0.19
C SER A 221 -3.27 -1.49 -1.43
N THR A 222 -2.15 -2.22 -1.28
CA THR A 222 -1.15 -2.43 -2.33
C THR A 222 -1.18 -3.81 -2.97
N TRP A 223 -1.24 -4.89 -2.17
CA TRP A 223 -1.15 -6.27 -2.71
C TRP A 223 -1.84 -7.36 -1.87
N LEU A 224 -1.99 -7.17 -0.55
CA LEU A 224 -2.53 -8.20 0.35
C LEU A 224 -4.06 -8.18 0.34
N THR A 225 -4.67 -9.21 -0.26
CA THR A 225 -6.13 -9.36 -0.38
C THR A 225 -6.75 -10.38 0.59
N ASP A 226 -5.99 -11.38 1.05
CA ASP A 226 -6.42 -12.33 2.09
C ASP A 226 -6.16 -11.73 3.48
N PHE A 227 -7.20 -11.69 4.32
CA PHE A 227 -7.17 -11.06 5.65
C PHE A 227 -7.49 -12.04 6.77
N ARG A 228 -6.61 -13.03 6.94
CA ARG A 228 -6.65 -13.95 8.08
C ARG A 228 -6.64 -13.22 9.43
N SER A 229 -7.25 -13.85 10.43
CA SER A 229 -7.13 -13.44 11.83
C SER A 229 -5.69 -13.55 12.29
N VAL A 230 -5.28 -12.61 13.14
CA VAL A 230 -3.93 -12.53 13.71
C VAL A 230 -4.07 -12.78 15.21
N SER A 231 -3.28 -13.71 15.76
CA SER A 231 -3.27 -14.02 17.18
C SER A 231 -2.11 -13.33 17.90
N THR A 232 -2.23 -13.16 19.22
CA THR A 232 -1.12 -12.68 20.06
C THR A 232 0.00 -13.72 20.21
N ALA A 233 -0.22 -14.97 19.81
CA ALA A 233 0.80 -16.02 19.81
C ALA A 233 1.89 -15.77 18.76
N ALA A 234 1.54 -15.23 17.57
CA ALA A 234 2.53 -14.88 16.55
C ALA A 234 3.58 -13.87 17.08
N ALA A 235 3.12 -12.85 17.80
CA ALA A 235 4.00 -11.87 18.45
C ALA A 235 4.92 -12.49 19.53
N ARG A 236 4.48 -13.57 20.20
CA ARG A 236 5.32 -14.31 21.18
C ARG A 236 6.44 -15.08 20.49
N TYR A 237 6.15 -15.80 19.39
CA TYR A 237 7.17 -16.48 18.59
C TYR A 237 8.20 -15.50 18.00
N GLN A 238 7.76 -14.30 17.63
CA GLN A 238 8.60 -13.21 17.14
C GLN A 238 9.34 -12.43 18.24
N GLN A 239 9.20 -12.84 19.52
CA GLN A 239 9.78 -12.19 20.71
C GLN A 239 9.45 -10.68 20.82
N LEU A 240 8.32 -10.25 20.25
CA LEU A 240 7.89 -8.85 20.27
C LEU A 240 7.21 -8.51 21.59
N SER A 241 7.45 -7.29 22.08
CA SER A 241 6.78 -6.77 23.28
C SER A 241 5.26 -6.77 23.13
N LEU A 242 4.52 -7.38 24.06
CA LEU A 242 3.06 -7.52 24.05
C LEU A 242 2.25 -6.21 24.24
N ASN A 243 2.86 -5.04 24.04
CA ASN A 243 2.17 -3.75 24.10
C ASN A 243 1.22 -3.60 22.88
N PRO A 244 -0.10 -3.43 23.09
CA PRO A 244 -1.08 -3.37 21.99
C PRO A 244 -0.85 -2.19 21.04
N GLN A 245 -0.34 -1.04 21.51
CA GLN A 245 -0.04 0.12 20.66
C GLN A 245 1.07 -0.18 19.64
N LYS A 246 2.04 -1.03 20.00
CA LYS A 246 3.13 -1.44 19.09
C LYS A 246 2.68 -2.53 18.10
N LEU A 247 1.75 -3.39 18.52
CA LEU A 247 1.26 -4.53 17.71
C LEU A 247 0.04 -4.20 16.84
N ALA A 248 -0.72 -3.15 17.15
CA ALA A 248 -1.80 -2.65 16.30
C ALA A 248 -1.27 -2.02 15.01
N GLY A 249 -2.02 -2.17 13.91
CA GLY A 249 -1.83 -1.40 12.68
C GLY A 249 -2.82 -0.24 12.59
N GLN A 250 -2.74 0.55 11.51
CA GLN A 250 -3.62 1.72 11.28
C GLN A 250 -5.13 1.41 11.22
N CYS A 251 -5.52 0.13 11.23
CA CYS A 251 -6.91 -0.34 11.30
C CYS A 251 -7.38 -0.67 12.73
N GLY A 252 -6.62 -0.33 13.77
CA GLY A 252 -6.95 -0.59 15.18
C GLY A 252 -6.89 -2.07 15.61
N LYS A 253 -6.66 -2.99 14.67
CA LYS A 253 -6.45 -4.43 14.93
C LYS A 253 -4.98 -4.81 14.72
N LEU A 254 -4.59 -6.00 15.19
CA LEU A 254 -3.22 -6.52 15.08
C LEU A 254 -2.70 -6.49 13.62
N LYS A 255 -1.41 -6.14 13.48
CA LYS A 255 -0.69 -6.06 12.21
C LYS A 255 -0.72 -7.40 11.46
N CYS A 256 -1.11 -7.37 10.18
CA CYS A 256 -1.06 -8.55 9.30
C CYS A 256 0.38 -9.03 9.03
N CYS A 257 1.38 -8.15 9.17
CA CYS A 257 2.80 -8.50 9.10
C CYS A 257 3.17 -9.63 10.08
N LEU A 258 2.55 -9.66 11.26
CA LEU A 258 2.79 -10.69 12.28
C LEU A 258 2.51 -12.10 11.75
N ASN A 259 1.48 -12.30 10.91
CA ASN A 259 1.23 -13.58 10.27
C ASN A 259 2.10 -13.78 9.02
N TYR A 260 2.36 -12.72 8.24
CA TYR A 260 3.14 -12.81 7.00
C TYR A 260 4.60 -13.21 7.23
N GLU A 261 5.19 -12.74 8.33
CA GLU A 261 6.59 -13.05 8.68
C GLU A 261 6.70 -14.35 9.50
N LEU A 262 5.60 -14.85 10.09
CA LEU A 262 5.61 -15.92 11.10
C LEU A 262 6.34 -17.19 10.64
N ASP A 263 6.07 -17.64 9.42
CA ASP A 263 6.62 -18.90 8.90
C ASP A 263 8.15 -18.82 8.82
N SER A 264 8.71 -17.69 8.36
CA SER A 264 10.17 -17.45 8.33
C SER A 264 10.79 -17.37 9.73
N TYR A 265 10.10 -16.80 10.72
CA TYR A 265 10.56 -16.85 12.11
C TYR A 265 10.55 -18.28 12.66
N ILE A 266 9.53 -19.09 12.32
CA ILE A 266 9.45 -20.51 12.74
C ILE A 266 10.55 -21.35 12.09
N GLU A 267 10.86 -21.11 10.82
CA GLU A 267 11.97 -21.77 10.11
C GLU A 267 13.34 -21.41 10.67
N GLU A 268 13.56 -20.14 11.03
CA GLU A 268 14.83 -19.69 11.59
C GLU A 268 15.00 -20.18 13.04
N VAL A 269 13.97 -20.09 13.89
CA VAL A 269 14.01 -20.56 15.29
C VAL A 269 14.31 -22.07 15.38
N LYS A 270 13.88 -22.89 14.43
CA LYS A 270 14.23 -24.33 14.37
C LYS A 270 15.73 -24.63 14.24
N LYS A 271 16.55 -23.65 13.87
CA LYS A 271 18.02 -23.79 13.77
C LYS A 271 18.74 -23.50 15.09
N PHE A 272 18.06 -22.90 16.06
CA PHE A 272 18.64 -22.56 17.35
C PHE A 272 18.65 -23.80 18.28
N PRO A 273 19.71 -24.00 19.08
CA PRO A 273 19.75 -25.05 20.10
C PRO A 273 18.74 -24.81 21.23
N ASP A 274 18.49 -25.85 22.04
CA ASP A 274 17.51 -25.81 23.14
C ASP A 274 17.83 -24.70 24.15
N THR A 275 17.05 -23.62 24.16
CA THR A 275 17.26 -22.47 25.05
C THR A 275 17.02 -22.76 26.53
N ASN A 276 16.40 -23.90 26.86
CA ASN A 276 16.23 -24.40 28.23
C ASN A 276 17.48 -25.11 28.78
N LYS A 277 18.40 -25.57 27.92
CA LYS A 277 19.65 -26.21 28.35
C LYS A 277 20.69 -25.13 28.69
N LYS A 278 21.13 -25.08 29.94
CA LYS A 278 22.28 -24.26 30.34
C LYS A 278 23.54 -24.79 29.65
N LEU A 279 24.39 -23.89 29.16
CA LEU A 279 25.75 -24.26 28.78
C LEU A 279 26.59 -24.39 30.06
N LYS A 280 27.49 -25.36 30.15
CA LYS A 280 28.53 -25.38 31.19
C LYS A 280 29.87 -25.12 30.51
N THR A 281 30.67 -24.27 31.12
CA THR A 281 32.07 -24.04 30.79
C THR A 281 32.89 -24.13 32.08
N LYS A 282 34.23 -24.16 31.96
CA LYS A 282 35.12 -24.20 33.14
C LYS A 282 34.94 -22.99 34.08
N SER A 283 34.43 -21.87 33.55
CA SER A 283 34.05 -20.65 34.26
C SER A 283 32.67 -20.68 34.95
N GLY A 284 31.80 -21.67 34.65
CA GLY A 284 30.52 -21.86 35.35
C GLY A 284 29.34 -22.26 34.46
N GLU A 285 28.13 -22.10 35.01
CA GLU A 285 26.88 -22.27 34.26
C GLU A 285 26.48 -20.97 33.55
N ALA A 286 26.20 -21.06 32.25
CA ALA A 286 25.69 -19.96 31.45
C ALA A 286 24.16 -20.02 31.32
N TYR A 287 23.51 -18.88 31.61
CA TYR A 287 22.06 -18.71 31.57
C TYR A 287 21.65 -17.95 30.31
N PHE A 288 20.70 -18.50 29.55
CA PHE A 288 20.13 -17.85 28.37
C PHE A 288 19.34 -16.59 28.78
N GLN A 289 19.59 -15.47 28.10
CA GLN A 289 18.86 -14.21 28.31
C GLN A 289 17.99 -13.82 27.11
N LYS A 290 18.54 -13.93 25.89
CA LYS A 290 17.91 -13.46 24.64
C LYS A 290 18.50 -14.18 23.44
N MET A 291 17.73 -14.31 22.35
CA MET A 291 18.29 -14.53 21.01
C MET A 291 17.92 -13.40 20.05
N ASP A 292 18.73 -13.25 18.99
CA ASP A 292 18.43 -12.41 17.83
C ASP A 292 18.32 -13.36 16.62
N ILE A 293 17.07 -13.64 16.26
CA ILE A 293 16.69 -14.74 15.35
C ILE A 293 17.33 -14.56 13.98
N PHE A 294 17.28 -13.34 13.41
CA PHE A 294 17.85 -13.07 12.08
C PHE A 294 19.34 -12.78 12.06
N ARG A 295 19.95 -12.40 13.20
CA ARG A 295 21.42 -12.31 13.30
C ARG A 295 22.09 -13.65 13.60
N GLY A 296 21.33 -14.67 13.97
CA GLY A 296 21.88 -15.97 14.40
C GLY A 296 22.60 -15.90 15.75
N LEU A 297 22.33 -14.88 16.57
CA LEU A 297 23.07 -14.62 17.81
C LEU A 297 22.26 -15.03 19.05
N ILE A 298 22.94 -15.57 20.06
CA ILE A 298 22.37 -15.94 21.36
C ILE A 298 23.18 -15.26 22.47
N TRP A 299 22.47 -14.69 23.44
CA TRP A 299 23.04 -13.96 24.56
C TRP A 299 22.94 -14.78 25.85
N TYR A 300 24.09 -15.02 26.47
CA TYR A 300 24.22 -15.76 27.73
C TYR A 300 24.93 -14.92 28.80
N THR A 301 24.59 -15.15 30.08
CA THR A 301 25.31 -14.62 31.25
C THR A 301 25.92 -15.76 32.07
N ILE A 302 27.17 -15.62 32.50
CA ILE A 302 27.80 -16.59 33.42
C ILE A 302 27.28 -16.31 34.84
N GLY A 303 26.60 -17.28 35.44
CA GLY A 303 25.82 -17.06 36.67
C GLY A 303 24.50 -16.31 36.43
N LYS A 304 23.65 -16.27 37.48
CA LYS A 304 22.28 -15.72 37.41
C LYS A 304 22.24 -14.21 37.20
N ASP A 305 23.02 -13.47 38.00
CA ASP A 305 22.89 -12.02 38.18
C ASP A 305 24.11 -11.24 37.66
N SER A 306 24.92 -11.85 36.77
CA SER A 306 26.07 -11.17 36.17
C SER A 306 25.63 -10.15 35.12
N PRO A 307 26.14 -8.89 35.17
CA PRO A 307 25.84 -7.88 34.17
C PRO A 307 26.57 -8.09 32.84
N VAL A 308 27.53 -9.04 32.76
CA VAL A 308 28.33 -9.29 31.55
C VAL A 308 27.58 -10.25 30.63
N TRP A 309 27.25 -9.77 29.43
CA TRP A 309 26.50 -10.51 28.41
C TRP A 309 27.44 -10.98 27.29
N TYR A 310 27.50 -12.29 27.05
CA TYR A 310 28.30 -12.90 25.98
C TYR A 310 27.40 -13.24 24.78
N SER A 311 27.78 -12.79 23.58
CA SER A 311 27.05 -13.06 22.33
C SER A 311 27.74 -14.16 21.53
N LEU A 312 27.04 -15.29 21.35
CA LEU A 312 27.52 -16.49 20.67
C LEU A 312 26.73 -16.70 19.37
N ASN A 313 27.32 -17.34 18.36
CA ASN A 313 26.58 -17.80 17.19
C ASN A 313 25.72 -19.02 17.57
N TYR A 314 24.58 -19.23 16.91
CA TYR A 314 23.70 -20.39 17.15
C TYR A 314 24.44 -21.72 16.94
N LYS A 315 25.38 -21.76 15.97
CA LYS A 315 26.24 -22.93 15.71
C LYS A 315 27.18 -23.23 16.87
N ASP A 316 27.83 -22.20 17.39
CA ASP A 316 28.84 -22.35 18.46
C ASP A 316 28.13 -22.74 19.77
N ALA A 317 26.96 -22.17 20.04
CA ALA A 317 26.11 -22.59 21.15
C ALA A 317 25.62 -24.05 21.01
N ALA A 318 25.28 -24.51 19.80
CA ALA A 318 24.90 -25.91 19.56
C ALA A 318 26.09 -26.87 19.73
N TYR A 319 27.29 -26.48 19.27
CA TYR A 319 28.54 -27.22 19.49
C TYR A 319 28.87 -27.33 20.99
N ILE A 320 28.73 -26.24 21.75
CA ILE A 320 28.91 -26.24 23.21
C ILE A 320 27.84 -27.11 23.91
N GLN A 321 26.60 -27.19 23.40
CA GLN A 321 25.61 -28.13 23.94
C GLN A 321 25.98 -29.59 23.67
N ALA A 322 26.42 -29.95 22.46
CA ALA A 322 26.83 -31.32 22.13
C ALA A 322 28.01 -31.79 23.01
N ILE A 323 29.06 -30.96 23.16
CA ILE A 323 30.21 -31.25 24.03
C ILE A 323 29.78 -31.44 25.51
N ASN A 324 28.79 -30.67 25.96
CA ASN A 324 28.23 -30.80 27.31
C ASN A 324 27.37 -32.06 27.51
N GLU A 325 26.74 -32.58 26.46
CA GLU A 325 26.04 -33.86 26.46
C GLU A 325 27.02 -35.05 26.43
N GLU A 326 28.18 -34.88 25.77
CA GLU A 326 29.35 -35.78 25.86
C GLU A 326 30.11 -35.67 27.21
N GLY A 327 29.68 -34.79 28.11
CA GLY A 327 30.23 -34.63 29.46
C GLY A 327 31.54 -33.83 29.55
N GLN A 328 32.03 -33.28 28.44
CA GLN A 328 33.20 -32.41 28.40
C GLN A 328 32.79 -30.95 28.67
N GLN A 329 33.75 -30.12 29.13
CA GLN A 329 33.52 -28.69 29.39
C GLN A 329 34.53 -27.86 28.59
N PRO A 330 34.07 -27.04 27.63
CA PRO A 330 34.96 -26.16 26.89
C PRO A 330 35.49 -25.01 27.75
N ASP A 331 36.58 -24.42 27.29
CA ASP A 331 37.17 -23.19 27.83
C ASP A 331 36.25 -21.96 27.65
N ASP A 332 36.69 -20.82 28.17
CA ASP A 332 35.82 -19.67 28.44
C ASP A 332 35.01 -19.18 27.23
N LEU A 333 33.75 -18.81 27.50
CA LEU A 333 32.80 -18.30 26.51
C LEU A 333 33.32 -17.06 25.77
N GLU A 334 34.28 -16.32 26.34
CA GLU A 334 34.97 -15.19 25.71
C GLU A 334 35.74 -15.56 24.44
N GLN A 335 36.15 -16.82 24.28
CA GLN A 335 36.83 -17.30 23.07
C GLN A 335 35.85 -17.51 21.90
N PHE A 336 34.60 -17.89 22.23
CA PHE A 336 33.51 -18.09 21.27
C PHE A 336 32.58 -16.88 21.15
N ALA A 337 32.77 -15.86 22.01
CA ALA A 337 32.02 -14.62 21.96
C ALA A 337 32.35 -13.89 20.66
N VAL A 338 31.35 -13.76 19.78
CA VAL A 338 31.41 -12.89 18.62
C VAL A 338 31.61 -11.49 19.16
N LYS A 339 32.84 -10.97 19.04
CA LYS A 339 33.12 -9.57 19.31
C LYS A 339 32.29 -8.75 18.33
N LEU A 340 31.15 -8.27 18.81
CA LEU A 340 30.45 -7.13 18.24
C LEU A 340 31.39 -5.94 18.42
N GLU A 341 32.32 -5.80 17.48
CA GLU A 341 33.03 -4.55 17.29
C GLU A 341 31.95 -3.48 17.14
N ASN A 342 31.88 -2.60 18.14
CA ASN A 342 31.25 -1.31 17.98
C ASN A 342 32.07 -0.56 16.92
N THR A 343 31.75 -0.85 15.66
CA THR A 343 31.79 0.14 14.61
C THR A 343 30.77 1.20 14.99
N GLU A 344 31.20 2.04 15.95
CA GLU A 344 31.05 3.48 15.88
C GLU A 344 31.57 3.91 14.51
N THR A 345 30.75 3.64 13.51
CA THR A 345 30.77 4.35 12.26
C THR A 345 30.47 5.77 12.69
N THR A 346 31.53 6.56 12.84
CA THR A 346 31.51 8.01 12.99
C THR A 346 31.03 8.59 11.66
N SER A 347 29.79 8.22 11.31
CA SER A 347 29.14 8.53 10.05
C SER A 347 29.10 10.04 9.95
N ALA A 348 29.70 10.58 8.90
CA ALA A 348 29.86 12.03 8.71
C ALA A 348 28.55 12.77 8.39
N TYR A 349 27.42 12.28 8.91
CA TYR A 349 26.20 13.02 9.14
C TYR A 349 26.42 14.06 10.24
N SER A 350 27.20 15.09 9.90
CA SER A 350 27.08 16.40 10.52
C SER A 350 25.60 16.78 10.55
N ASN A 351 25.11 17.25 11.70
CA ASN A 351 23.70 17.59 11.89
C ASN A 351 23.36 18.93 11.21
N VAL A 352 23.23 18.91 9.87
CA VAL A 352 22.85 20.08 9.04
C VAL A 352 21.43 20.60 9.36
N VAL A 353 20.68 19.92 10.23
CA VAL A 353 19.35 20.30 10.72
C VAL A 353 19.39 20.82 12.17
N GLY A 354 20.58 21.03 12.75
CA GLY A 354 20.79 21.35 14.17
C GLY A 354 21.33 22.76 14.48
N GLN A 355 21.28 23.70 13.54
CA GLN A 355 21.83 25.07 13.71
C GLN A 355 20.89 26.21 13.28
N ASP A 356 19.61 25.91 13.07
CA ASP A 356 18.59 26.93 12.78
C ASP A 356 17.87 27.32 14.09
N ASP A 357 18.21 28.49 14.64
CA ASP A 357 17.58 28.99 15.87
C ASP A 357 16.05 29.15 15.72
N LEU A 358 15.29 28.69 16.72
CA LEU A 358 13.82 28.73 16.73
C LEU A 358 13.23 30.13 16.54
N SER A 359 13.98 31.19 16.89
CA SER A 359 13.61 32.60 16.71
C SER A 359 13.67 33.10 15.25
N ARG A 360 13.97 32.22 14.28
CA ARG A 360 13.97 32.53 12.83
C ARG A 360 12.67 33.17 12.33
N PHE A 361 11.55 32.94 13.01
CA PHE A 361 10.23 33.47 12.65
C PHE A 361 9.82 34.75 13.42
N ASP A 362 10.52 35.13 14.49
CA ASP A 362 10.14 36.28 15.34
C ASP A 362 10.62 37.64 14.83
N LYS A 363 11.41 37.68 13.74
CA LYS A 363 11.93 38.93 13.17
C LYS A 363 10.87 39.65 12.34
N ALA A 364 10.10 40.49 13.03
CA ALA A 364 9.10 41.40 12.46
C ALA A 364 9.63 42.22 11.27
N SER A 365 8.77 42.46 10.27
CA SER A 365 9.18 42.99 8.96
C SER A 365 9.47 44.50 8.96
N SER A 366 10.70 44.89 9.28
CA SER A 366 11.27 46.21 8.99
C SER A 366 11.97 46.23 7.64
N GLY A 367 11.30 46.74 6.60
CA GLY A 367 11.86 46.82 5.25
C GLY A 367 12.62 48.13 4.98
N ASN A 368 13.62 48.11 4.08
CA ASN A 368 13.89 49.29 3.26
C ASN A 368 14.68 49.04 1.94
N SER A 369 14.50 49.97 1.00
CA SER A 369 15.34 50.28 -0.17
C SER A 369 15.57 49.19 -1.24
N ARG A 370 14.81 49.27 -2.34
CA ARG A 370 15.25 48.77 -3.67
C ARG A 370 16.27 49.74 -4.26
N LYS A 371 17.57 49.38 -4.33
CA LYS A 371 18.58 50.13 -5.10
C LYS A 371 18.75 49.55 -6.52
N LYS A 372 18.77 50.42 -7.53
CA LYS A 372 18.87 50.04 -8.96
C LYS A 372 20.22 49.38 -9.27
N ARG A 373 20.22 48.27 -10.01
CA ARG A 373 21.42 47.82 -10.77
C ARG A 373 21.39 48.45 -12.16
N ASN A 374 22.35 49.32 -12.45
CA ASN A 374 22.68 49.69 -13.81
C ASN A 374 23.34 48.50 -14.52
N ASN A 375 22.94 48.21 -15.75
CA ASN A 375 23.71 47.41 -16.71
C ASN A 375 23.69 48.18 -18.04
N ASN A 376 24.86 48.49 -18.59
CA ASN A 376 25.00 49.33 -19.78
C ASN A 376 25.86 48.60 -20.83
N PRO A 377 25.31 48.22 -22.00
CA PRO A 377 26.09 47.61 -23.07
C PRO A 377 26.98 48.63 -23.79
N ARG A 378 27.93 48.14 -24.60
CA ARG A 378 28.99 48.96 -25.23
C ARG A 378 28.49 49.72 -26.48
N ARG A 379 29.20 50.82 -26.80
CA ARG A 379 29.32 51.45 -28.14
C ARG A 379 29.58 50.38 -29.23
N THR A 380 29.29 50.59 -30.51
CA THR A 380 29.06 51.84 -31.30
C THR A 380 27.62 51.86 -31.88
N ASN A 381 27.17 52.73 -32.81
CA ASN A 381 27.81 53.78 -33.62
C ASN A 381 26.86 54.97 -33.94
N LYS A 382 27.15 55.72 -35.02
CA LYS A 382 26.37 56.79 -35.67
C LYS A 382 26.52 56.64 -37.22
N PRO A 383 25.75 57.31 -38.11
CA PRO A 383 25.41 58.75 -38.04
C PRO A 383 24.02 59.23 -38.56
N ALA A 384 23.72 60.51 -38.27
CA ALA A 384 22.88 61.46 -39.04
C ALA A 384 21.36 61.13 -39.26
N SER A 385 20.43 62.08 -39.47
CA SER A 385 20.45 63.57 -39.43
C SER A 385 19.01 64.14 -39.34
N ARG A 386 18.78 65.24 -38.60
CA ARG A 386 17.56 66.13 -38.60
C ARG A 386 16.25 65.39 -38.19
N GLY A 387 15.12 65.96 -37.75
CA GLY A 387 14.61 67.30 -37.38
C GLY A 387 13.06 67.16 -37.18
N ASN A 388 12.24 68.07 -36.64
CA ASN A 388 12.37 69.35 -35.92
C ASN A 388 10.96 69.71 -35.33
N ARG A 389 10.84 70.59 -34.30
CA ARG A 389 9.58 71.07 -33.63
C ARG A 389 8.84 69.99 -32.78
N ASN A 390 8.52 70.10 -31.49
CA ASN A 390 8.21 71.20 -30.54
C ASN A 390 6.91 71.97 -30.85
N PRO A 391 6.05 72.33 -29.87
CA PRO A 391 5.37 71.48 -28.87
C PRO A 391 3.87 71.85 -28.65
N GLY A 392 3.17 71.19 -27.72
CA GLY A 392 2.33 71.93 -26.76
C GLY A 392 0.92 71.44 -26.39
N LYS A 393 0.72 71.30 -25.06
CA LYS A 393 -0.44 71.76 -24.24
C LYS A 393 -1.89 71.34 -24.55
N LYS A 394 -2.56 70.99 -23.43
CA LYS A 394 -4.01 71.01 -23.14
C LYS A 394 -4.85 69.91 -23.81
N ASN A 395 -5.92 69.40 -23.16
CA ASN A 395 -6.39 69.59 -21.77
C ASN A 395 -6.21 68.29 -20.97
#